data_AF-A0A2V9NMP2-F1
#
_entry.id   AF-A0A2V9NMP2-F1
#
_cell.length_a   1.000
_cell.length_b   1.000
_cell.length_c   1.000
_cell.angle_alpha   90.00
_cell.angle_beta   90.00
_cell.angle_gamma   90.00
#
_symmetry.space_group_name_H-M   'P 1'
#
loop_
_entity.id
_entity.type
_entity.pdbx_description
1 polymer ?
#
loop_
_entity_poly.entity_id
_entity_poly.type
_entity_poly.pdbx_seq_one_letter_code
_entity_poly.pdbx_strand_id
1 'polypeptide(L)'
;MCSWAFLFGIIFWMSSLRNRALVLPVVLFLSTFAHSQNNSATVGFTLDFQGANPSHYEISIASDGRGSYSSNGQLNQQSEPADPAPLQFTISDSVRTQIFDLVKKSRYFSGKIDSGRKNIANTGNKVFTYKDAGHNSQATFNYSPVPAIQELTSIFQGLSTTLEFGRRLTYFRKYEKLALDDDLKRIEQMQRENNLGDLQAISPVLQGIADDRSVMNVSRARALRLLALAGK
;
A
#
# COMPACT_ATOMS: atom_id res chain seq x y z
N MET A 1 1.54 -4.55 -86.61
CA MET A 1 0.78 -3.79 -87.63
C MET A 1 -0.55 -3.41 -86.97
N CYS A 2 -0.86 -2.12 -86.83
CA CYS A 2 -1.87 -1.41 -87.64
C CYS A 2 -3.23 -2.17 -87.78
N SER A 3 -4.40 -1.55 -87.62
CA SER A 3 -4.78 -0.22 -87.12
C SER A 3 -6.33 -0.13 -87.08
N TRP A 4 -6.88 1.06 -86.76
CA TRP A 4 -8.26 1.54 -87.01
C TRP A 4 -9.37 1.05 -86.04
N ALA A 5 -10.11 1.90 -85.32
CA ALA A 5 -10.95 3.08 -85.65
C ALA A 5 -12.43 2.67 -85.86
N PHE A 6 -13.34 3.02 -84.94
CA PHE A 6 -14.25 4.22 -84.97
C PHE A 6 -15.36 4.09 -86.03
N LEU A 7 -16.64 4.49 -85.84
CA LEU A 7 -17.24 5.59 -85.04
C LEU A 7 -18.80 5.51 -85.00
N PHE A 8 -19.45 6.46 -84.30
CA PHE A 8 -20.89 6.86 -84.30
C PHE A 8 -21.96 5.95 -83.63
N GLY A 9 -22.97 6.46 -82.88
CA GLY A 9 -23.27 7.85 -82.47
C GLY A 9 -24.62 8.00 -81.70
N ILE A 10 -25.10 9.26 -81.51
CA ILE A 10 -26.45 9.70 -81.01
C ILE A 10 -26.61 9.80 -79.45
N ILE A 11 -26.83 10.92 -78.72
CA ILE A 11 -27.55 12.23 -78.87
C ILE A 11 -29.07 12.13 -78.52
N PHE A 12 -29.67 12.75 -77.48
CA PHE A 12 -29.19 13.65 -76.40
C PHE A 12 -30.34 13.95 -75.39
N TRP A 13 -30.11 14.03 -74.06
CA TRP A 13 -31.01 14.81 -73.17
C TRP A 13 -30.37 15.32 -71.86
N MET A 14 -30.77 16.53 -71.44
CA MET A 14 -30.27 17.23 -70.24
C MET A 14 -31.32 17.23 -69.12
N SER A 15 -30.87 17.04 -67.87
CA SER A 15 -31.44 17.78 -66.73
C SER A 15 -30.38 18.01 -65.65
N SER A 16 -30.15 19.29 -65.33
CA SER A 16 -29.20 19.73 -64.30
C SER A 16 -29.78 19.54 -62.90
N LEU A 17 -28.99 19.00 -61.96
CA LEU A 17 -29.26 19.12 -60.52
C LEU A 17 -27.98 19.05 -59.66
N ARG A 18 -27.35 20.23 -59.51
CA ARG A 18 -26.81 20.78 -58.25
C ARG A 18 -25.74 19.98 -57.47
N ASN A 19 -24.50 20.49 -57.56
CA ASN A 19 -23.38 20.27 -56.63
C ASN A 19 -23.78 20.07 -55.16
N ARG A 20 -23.25 19.01 -54.52
CA ARG A 20 -22.66 19.07 -53.17
C ARG A 20 -21.48 18.12 -53.05
N ALA A 21 -20.28 18.68 -52.91
CA ALA A 21 -19.10 17.91 -52.52
C ALA A 21 -19.26 17.43 -51.08
N LEU A 22 -18.96 16.14 -50.83
CA LEU A 22 -19.05 15.54 -49.51
C LEU A 22 -17.65 15.11 -49.07
N VAL A 23 -16.95 16.04 -48.42
CA VAL A 23 -15.63 15.81 -47.83
C VAL A 23 -15.84 15.17 -46.45
N LEU A 24 -15.44 13.91 -46.27
CA LEU A 24 -15.39 13.29 -44.95
C LEU A 24 -14.18 13.82 -44.16
N PRO A 25 -14.36 14.34 -42.93
CA PRO A 25 -13.26 14.57 -42.02
C PRO A 25 -12.88 13.25 -41.32
N VAL A 26 -11.61 12.85 -41.43
CA VAL A 26 -11.05 11.77 -40.61
C VAL A 26 -10.86 12.31 -39.20
N VAL A 27 -11.74 11.91 -38.28
CA VAL A 27 -11.64 12.29 -36.86
C VAL A 27 -10.54 11.44 -36.20
N LEU A 28 -9.35 12.03 -36.07
CA LEU A 28 -8.30 11.52 -35.21
C LEU A 28 -8.73 11.66 -33.74
N PHE A 29 -9.29 10.58 -33.18
CA PHE A 29 -9.48 10.44 -31.74
C PHE A 29 -8.12 10.34 -31.05
N LEU A 30 -7.56 11.50 -30.67
CA LEU A 30 -6.49 11.54 -29.68
C LEU A 30 -7.08 11.14 -28.32
N SER A 31 -6.99 9.85 -28.01
CA SER A 31 -7.23 9.33 -26.66
C SER A 31 -6.16 9.88 -25.71
N THR A 32 -6.40 11.06 -25.16
CA THR A 32 -5.61 11.59 -24.05
C THR A 32 -5.87 10.72 -22.83
N PHE A 33 -5.02 9.71 -22.63
CA PHE A 33 -4.91 9.01 -21.36
C PHE A 33 -4.44 10.02 -20.31
N ALA A 34 -5.40 10.65 -19.63
CA ALA A 34 -5.15 11.38 -18.41
C ALA A 34 -4.68 10.37 -17.35
N HIS A 35 -3.37 10.12 -17.32
CA HIS A 35 -2.73 9.55 -16.14
C HIS A 35 -2.94 10.59 -15.03
N SER A 36 -3.96 10.39 -14.20
CA SER A 36 -4.04 11.05 -12.90
C SER A 36 -2.79 10.65 -12.13
N GLN A 37 -1.77 11.50 -12.17
CA GLN A 37 -0.75 11.49 -11.15
C GLN A 37 -1.48 11.80 -9.85
N ASN A 38 -1.75 10.76 -9.07
CA ASN A 38 -2.20 10.90 -7.70
C ASN A 38 -1.04 11.54 -6.93
N ASN A 39 -1.00 12.87 -6.94
CA ASN A 39 -0.07 13.72 -6.19
C ASN A 39 -0.35 13.68 -4.67
N SER A 40 -0.87 12.56 -4.20
CA SER A 40 -1.12 12.24 -2.81
C SER A 40 0.22 12.13 -2.10
N ALA A 41 0.40 12.89 -1.01
CA ALA A 41 1.60 12.78 -0.20
C ALA A 41 1.73 11.36 0.34
N THR A 42 2.93 10.79 0.30
CA THR A 42 3.23 9.44 0.75
C THR A 42 4.43 9.47 1.69
N VAL A 43 4.32 8.77 2.81
CA VAL A 43 5.43 8.49 3.73
C VAL A 43 5.77 7.01 3.66
N GLY A 44 7.06 6.71 3.61
CA GLY A 44 7.58 5.34 3.65
C GLY A 44 8.53 5.13 4.83
N PHE A 45 8.58 3.89 5.31
CA PHE A 45 9.52 3.45 6.34
C PHE A 45 10.07 2.07 5.98
N THR A 46 11.39 1.94 6.00
CA THR A 46 12.11 0.68 5.84
C THR A 46 12.94 0.42 7.08
N LEU A 47 13.01 -0.85 7.52
CA LEU A 47 13.91 -1.28 8.59
C LEU A 47 14.65 -2.56 8.18
N ASP A 48 15.98 -2.52 8.26
CA ASP A 48 16.87 -3.66 8.14
C ASP A 48 17.53 -3.97 9.49
N PHE A 49 17.31 -5.17 10.03
CA PHE A 49 17.97 -5.63 11.26
C PHE A 49 18.31 -7.12 11.19
N GLN A 50 19.59 -7.40 10.99
CA GLN A 50 20.11 -8.76 10.85
C GLN A 50 19.86 -9.59 12.11
N GLY A 51 19.39 -10.83 11.93
CA GLY A 51 19.03 -11.75 13.02
C GLY A 51 17.64 -11.53 13.65
N ALA A 52 16.90 -10.49 13.25
CA ALA A 52 15.49 -10.35 13.61
C ALA A 52 14.56 -11.15 12.67
N ASN A 53 13.31 -11.31 13.06
CA ASN A 53 12.24 -11.87 12.22
C ASN A 53 10.98 -10.99 12.35
N PRO A 54 10.58 -10.25 11.30
CA PRO A 54 11.30 -10.01 10.04
C PRO A 54 12.68 -9.36 10.25
N SER A 55 13.64 -9.64 9.38
CA SER A 55 14.93 -8.93 9.32
C SER A 55 14.91 -7.77 8.33
N HIS A 56 13.95 -7.74 7.41
CA HIS A 56 13.65 -6.63 6.52
C HIS A 56 12.14 -6.44 6.40
N TYR A 57 11.67 -5.19 6.50
CA TYR A 57 10.33 -4.82 6.08
C TYR A 57 10.24 -3.38 5.57
N GLU A 58 9.22 -3.14 4.74
CA GLU A 58 8.85 -1.84 4.20
C GLU A 58 7.35 -1.58 4.45
N ILE A 59 7.04 -0.37 4.89
CA ILE A 59 5.67 0.17 5.00
C ILE A 59 5.60 1.44 4.15
N SER A 60 4.61 1.55 3.28
CA SER A 60 4.22 2.83 2.65
C SER A 60 2.80 3.23 3.07
N ILE A 61 2.56 4.53 3.30
CA ILE A 61 1.25 5.07 3.69
C ILE A 61 1.00 6.37 2.91
N ALA A 62 -0.09 6.39 2.14
CA ALA A 62 -0.56 7.56 1.43
C ALA A 62 -1.38 8.49 2.35
N SER A 63 -1.53 9.75 1.95
CA SER A 63 -2.25 10.79 2.71
C SER A 63 -3.76 10.54 2.87
N ASP A 64 -4.31 9.56 2.16
CA ASP A 64 -5.69 9.06 2.33
C ASP A 64 -5.81 7.87 3.29
N GLY A 65 -4.70 7.42 3.89
CA GLY A 65 -4.66 6.35 4.87
C GLY A 65 -4.51 4.94 4.29
N ARG A 66 -4.49 4.78 2.96
CA ARG A 66 -4.16 3.50 2.34
C ARG A 66 -2.66 3.24 2.44
N GLY A 67 -2.27 1.99 2.65
CA GLY A 67 -0.87 1.60 2.76
C GLY A 67 -0.57 0.22 2.20
N SER A 68 0.72 -0.02 1.98
CA SER A 68 1.28 -1.29 1.52
C SER A 68 2.36 -1.78 2.47
N TYR A 69 2.42 -3.08 2.71
CA TYR A 69 3.42 -3.72 3.57
C TYR A 69 4.08 -4.90 2.88
N SER A 70 5.40 -4.96 2.98
CA SER A 70 6.21 -6.09 2.53
C SER A 70 7.19 -6.46 3.64
N SER A 71 7.39 -7.75 3.89
CA SER A 71 8.47 -8.20 4.77
C SER A 71 9.02 -9.57 4.34
N ASN A 72 10.20 -9.90 4.87
CA ASN A 72 10.75 -11.25 4.82
C ASN A 72 10.41 -12.07 6.08
N GLY A 73 9.36 -11.67 6.82
CA GLY A 73 8.98 -12.31 8.08
C GLY A 73 8.44 -13.72 7.85
N GLN A 74 8.94 -14.69 8.60
CA GLN A 74 8.46 -16.08 8.55
C GLN A 74 7.10 -16.18 9.25
N LEU A 75 6.14 -16.83 8.59
CA LEU A 75 4.76 -17.04 9.07
C LEU A 75 4.66 -18.26 9.99
N ASN A 76 5.46 -19.29 9.73
CA ASN A 76 5.70 -20.43 10.63
C ASN A 76 7.17 -20.91 10.47
N GLN A 77 7.55 -22.02 11.11
CA GLN A 77 8.93 -22.54 11.04
C GLN A 77 9.36 -23.07 9.64
N GLN A 78 8.41 -23.24 8.72
CA GLN A 78 8.60 -23.90 7.42
C GLN A 78 8.24 -22.99 6.22
N SER A 79 7.75 -21.78 6.47
CA SER A 79 7.35 -20.84 5.44
C SER A 79 8.56 -20.14 4.83
N GLU A 80 8.60 -20.06 3.50
CA GLU A 80 9.56 -19.23 2.79
C GLU A 80 9.47 -17.75 3.22
N PRO A 81 10.60 -17.08 3.49
CA PRO A 81 10.64 -15.73 4.06
C PRO A 81 10.44 -14.64 2.99
N ALA A 82 9.26 -14.59 2.34
CA ALA A 82 8.80 -13.45 1.54
C ALA A 82 7.30 -13.54 1.23
N ASP A 83 6.62 -12.39 1.21
CA ASP A 83 5.33 -12.31 0.52
C ASP A 83 5.55 -12.24 -1.01
N PRO A 84 4.76 -12.96 -1.83
CA PRO A 84 4.83 -12.83 -3.29
C PRO A 84 4.25 -11.49 -3.81
N ALA A 85 3.51 -10.75 -2.98
CA ALA A 85 2.99 -9.42 -3.26
C ALA A 85 2.73 -8.64 -1.96
N PRO A 86 2.86 -7.30 -1.94
CA PRO A 86 2.65 -6.51 -0.72
C PRO A 86 1.22 -6.58 -0.17
N LEU A 87 1.08 -6.79 1.14
CA LEU A 87 -0.17 -6.70 1.87
C LEU A 87 -0.72 -5.26 1.81
N GLN A 88 -1.93 -5.10 1.30
CA GLN A 88 -2.63 -3.81 1.28
C GLN A 88 -3.47 -3.63 2.55
N PHE A 89 -3.44 -2.43 3.13
CA PHE A 89 -4.18 -2.09 4.35
C PHE A 89 -4.68 -0.64 4.36
N THR A 90 -5.48 -0.29 5.37
CA THR A 90 -5.91 1.08 5.64
C THR A 90 -5.85 1.36 7.14
N ILE A 91 -5.29 2.49 7.54
CA ILE A 91 -5.22 2.95 8.94
C ILE A 91 -6.37 3.88 9.31
N SER A 92 -6.60 4.05 10.61
CA SER A 92 -7.53 5.01 11.19
C SER A 92 -7.12 6.46 10.88
N ASP A 93 -8.10 7.35 10.87
CA ASP A 93 -7.87 8.79 10.68
C ASP A 93 -7.01 9.42 11.79
N SER A 94 -7.09 8.88 13.01
CA SER A 94 -6.27 9.29 14.15
C SER A 94 -4.78 9.04 13.87
N VAL A 95 -4.42 7.78 13.56
CA VAL A 95 -3.03 7.39 13.25
C VAL A 95 -2.55 8.07 11.97
N ARG A 96 -3.40 8.21 10.95
CA ARG A 96 -3.09 8.95 9.71
C ARG A 96 -2.71 10.39 10.01
N THR A 97 -3.51 11.09 10.81
CA THR A 97 -3.26 12.49 11.17
C THR A 97 -1.97 12.62 11.98
N GLN A 98 -1.78 11.76 12.99
CA GLN A 98 -0.58 11.73 13.82
C GLN A 98 0.70 11.53 12.98
N ILE A 99 0.70 10.57 12.07
CA ILE A 99 1.82 10.28 11.15
C ILE A 99 2.18 11.54 10.33
N PHE A 100 1.21 12.15 9.64
CA PHE A 100 1.52 13.29 8.77
C PHE A 100 1.87 14.57 9.54
N ASP A 101 1.38 14.75 10.77
CA ASP A 101 1.82 15.85 11.64
C ASP A 101 3.23 15.62 12.21
N LEU A 102 3.62 14.38 12.50
CA LEU A 102 4.99 14.03 12.87
C LEU A 102 5.97 14.22 11.70
N VAL A 103 5.56 13.92 10.47
CA VAL A 103 6.32 14.22 9.24
C VAL A 103 6.54 15.74 9.07
N LYS A 104 5.52 16.57 9.33
CA LYS A 104 5.71 18.04 9.33
C LYS A 104 6.68 18.48 10.42
N LYS A 105 6.54 17.95 11.65
CA LYS A 105 7.43 18.23 12.80
C LYS A 105 8.88 17.77 12.54
N SER A 106 9.08 16.70 11.77
CA SER A 106 10.41 16.24 11.32
C SER A 106 10.95 17.00 10.09
N ARG A 107 10.26 18.07 9.67
CA ARG A 107 10.59 18.89 8.49
C ARG A 107 10.64 18.06 7.20
N TYR A 108 9.71 17.13 7.04
CA TYR A 108 9.65 16.20 5.91
C TYR A 108 10.97 15.43 5.74
N PHE A 109 11.60 15.04 6.85
CA PHE A 109 12.91 14.38 6.89
C PHE A 109 14.07 15.17 6.22
N SER A 110 13.92 16.48 6.05
CA SER A 110 15.00 17.32 5.51
C SER A 110 16.07 17.62 6.58
N GLY A 111 17.33 17.43 6.19
CA GLY A 111 18.48 17.61 7.08
C GLY A 111 18.83 16.36 7.90
N LYS A 112 19.57 16.55 9.00
CA LYS A 112 20.13 15.45 9.80
C LYS A 112 19.16 15.00 10.89
N ILE A 113 18.71 13.74 10.83
CA ILE A 113 17.88 13.12 11.88
C ILE A 113 18.64 12.12 12.77
N ASP A 114 19.72 11.50 12.29
CA ASP A 114 20.51 10.57 13.11
C ASP A 114 21.32 11.30 14.19
N SER A 115 21.48 10.65 15.35
CA SER A 115 22.26 11.15 16.49
C SER A 115 23.71 11.54 16.18
N GLY A 116 24.34 10.93 15.15
CA GLY A 116 25.76 11.06 14.83
C GLY A 116 26.72 10.50 15.89
N ARG A 117 26.21 9.77 16.88
CA ARG A 117 27.01 9.17 17.96
C ARG A 117 27.59 7.84 17.49
N LYS A 118 28.91 7.63 17.68
CA LYS A 118 29.59 6.38 17.31
C LYS A 118 29.36 5.24 18.31
N ASN A 119 29.08 5.56 19.56
CA ASN A 119 28.91 4.60 20.65
C ASN A 119 27.42 4.44 21.00
N ILE A 120 26.66 3.85 20.09
CA ILE A 120 25.23 3.53 20.26
C ILE A 120 25.00 2.06 19.93
N ALA A 121 24.05 1.42 20.60
CA ALA A 121 23.63 0.08 20.25
C ALA A 121 23.08 0.05 18.81
N ASN A 122 23.33 -1.04 18.08
CA ASN A 122 22.65 -1.27 16.81
C ASN A 122 21.18 -1.65 17.08
N THR A 123 20.25 -0.89 16.53
CA THR A 123 18.80 -1.10 16.66
C THR A 123 18.13 -1.33 15.31
N GLY A 124 18.92 -1.69 14.29
CA GLY A 124 18.51 -1.77 12.89
C GLY A 124 18.74 -0.46 12.13
N ASN A 125 19.16 -0.60 10.88
CA ASN A 125 19.21 0.50 9.92
C ASN A 125 17.78 0.88 9.53
N LYS A 126 17.41 2.16 9.68
CA LYS A 126 16.06 2.66 9.41
C LYS A 126 16.12 3.75 8.38
N VAL A 127 15.13 3.79 7.50
CA VAL A 127 15.01 4.78 6.44
C VAL A 127 13.59 5.32 6.48
N PHE A 128 13.44 6.63 6.65
CA PHE A 128 12.19 7.33 6.37
C PHE A 128 12.26 7.97 4.99
N THR A 129 11.17 7.90 4.23
CA THR A 129 10.98 8.60 2.95
C THR A 129 9.72 9.46 3.01
N TYR A 130 9.73 10.60 2.31
CA TYR A 130 8.54 11.40 2.07
C TYR A 130 8.51 11.92 0.64
N LYS A 131 7.34 11.87 0.02
CA LYS A 131 7.12 12.38 -1.33
C LYS A 131 5.75 13.05 -1.44
N ASP A 132 5.71 14.26 -1.96
CA ASP A 132 4.49 14.92 -2.43
C ASP A 132 4.79 15.67 -3.76
N ALA A 133 3.99 16.70 -4.11
CA ALA A 133 4.21 17.48 -5.33
C ALA A 133 5.41 18.44 -5.26
N GLY A 134 5.89 18.82 -4.07
CA GLY A 134 6.99 19.78 -3.84
C GLY A 134 8.18 19.21 -3.07
N HIS A 135 8.02 18.05 -2.43
CA HIS A 135 9.04 17.39 -1.62
C HIS A 135 9.33 15.99 -2.17
N ASN A 136 10.62 15.62 -2.18
CA ASN A 136 11.08 14.25 -2.34
C ASN A 136 12.34 14.09 -1.48
N SER A 137 12.22 13.41 -0.35
CA SER A 137 13.23 13.38 0.69
C SER A 137 13.35 11.99 1.32
N GLN A 138 14.55 11.69 1.79
CA GLN A 138 14.89 10.44 2.46
C GLN A 138 15.90 10.72 3.56
N ALA A 139 15.79 10.03 4.68
CA ALA A 139 16.76 10.10 5.76
C ALA A 139 16.99 8.74 6.42
N THR A 140 18.26 8.36 6.50
CA THR A 140 18.73 7.09 7.06
C THR A 140 19.31 7.30 8.46
N PHE A 141 18.99 6.41 9.40
CA PHE A 141 19.41 6.51 10.80
C PHE A 141 19.43 5.13 11.48
N ASN A 142 20.32 4.94 12.45
CA ASN A 142 20.19 3.84 13.41
C ASN A 142 19.32 4.33 14.59
N TYR A 143 19.66 5.49 15.15
CA TYR A 143 18.97 6.10 16.28
C TYR A 143 18.85 7.61 16.10
N SER A 144 17.65 8.13 16.33
CA SER A 144 17.38 9.57 16.31
C SER A 144 17.12 10.10 17.73
N PRO A 145 17.72 11.24 18.12
CA PRO A 145 17.35 11.98 19.33
C PRO A 145 16.17 12.93 19.10
N VAL A 146 15.63 13.04 17.88
CA VAL A 146 14.53 13.95 17.54
C VAL A 146 13.21 13.30 18.00
N PRO A 147 12.45 13.91 18.93
CA PRO A 147 11.25 13.28 19.49
C PRO A 147 10.22 12.87 18.44
N ALA A 148 10.00 13.72 17.42
CA ALA A 148 9.08 13.41 16.33
C ALA A 148 9.50 12.17 15.50
N ILE A 149 10.80 11.91 15.35
CA ILE A 149 11.30 10.70 14.67
C ILE A 149 11.16 9.47 15.56
N GLN A 150 11.38 9.62 16.87
CA GLN A 150 11.20 8.53 17.84
C GLN A 150 9.74 8.07 17.89
N GLU A 151 8.80 9.01 18.02
CA GLU A 151 7.37 8.74 18.02
C GLU A 151 6.93 8.10 16.69
N LEU A 152 7.36 8.66 15.56
CA LEU A 152 7.05 8.10 14.24
C LEU A 152 7.63 6.68 14.06
N THR A 153 8.86 6.44 14.52
CA THR A 153 9.47 5.09 14.49
C THR A 153 8.64 4.11 15.31
N SER A 154 8.16 4.50 16.49
CA SER A 154 7.30 3.67 17.34
C SER A 154 6.00 3.29 16.62
N ILE A 155 5.32 4.25 15.98
CA ILE A 155 4.09 4.01 15.21
C ILE A 155 4.33 2.99 14.10
N PHE A 156 5.37 3.19 13.28
CA PHE A 156 5.68 2.28 12.17
C PHE A 156 6.12 0.87 12.65
N GLN A 157 6.83 0.76 13.77
CA GLN A 157 7.18 -0.53 14.37
C GLN A 157 5.96 -1.26 14.96
N GLY A 158 5.03 -0.52 15.58
CA GLY A 158 3.74 -1.06 16.04
C GLY A 158 2.84 -1.50 14.87
N LEU A 159 2.80 -0.73 13.78
CA LEU A 159 2.12 -1.13 12.54
C LEU A 159 2.74 -2.39 11.96
N SER A 160 4.06 -2.47 11.81
CA SER A 160 4.78 -3.68 11.34
C SER A 160 4.39 -4.91 12.17
N THR A 161 4.42 -4.79 13.50
CA THR A 161 3.98 -5.84 14.43
C THR A 161 2.54 -6.30 14.17
N THR A 162 1.64 -5.35 13.94
CA THR A 162 0.21 -5.63 13.68
C THR A 162 -0.01 -6.27 12.30
N LEU A 163 0.74 -5.83 11.30
CA LEU A 163 0.69 -6.35 9.93
C LEU A 163 1.27 -7.78 9.86
N GLU A 164 2.33 -8.09 10.62
CA GLU A 164 2.85 -9.46 10.79
C GLU A 164 1.80 -10.40 11.40
N PHE A 165 1.00 -9.95 12.38
CA PHE A 165 -0.18 -10.70 12.81
C PHE A 165 -1.19 -10.89 11.67
N GLY A 166 -1.49 -9.86 10.88
CA GLY A 166 -2.38 -9.95 9.72
C GLY A 166 -1.93 -10.97 8.67
N ARG A 167 -0.62 -11.01 8.36
CA ARG A 167 -0.01 -11.99 7.45
C ARG A 167 -0.17 -13.42 8.00
N ARG A 168 0.24 -13.65 9.26
CA ARG A 168 0.19 -14.98 9.89
C ARG A 168 -1.24 -15.49 10.09
N LEU A 169 -2.17 -14.63 10.50
CA LEU A 169 -3.61 -14.94 10.55
C LEU A 169 -4.19 -15.33 9.18
N THR A 170 -3.78 -14.63 8.11
CA THR A 170 -4.21 -14.96 6.74
C THR A 170 -3.71 -16.34 6.32
N TYR A 171 -2.45 -16.66 6.65
CA TYR A 171 -1.86 -17.98 6.42
C TYR A 171 -2.56 -19.08 7.23
N PHE A 172 -2.73 -18.90 8.55
CA PHE A 172 -3.42 -19.86 9.42
C PHE A 172 -4.87 -20.10 8.99
N ARG A 173 -5.61 -19.05 8.56
CA ARG A 173 -6.96 -19.23 8.00
C ARG A 173 -6.97 -20.11 6.74
N LYS A 174 -5.90 -20.15 5.97
CA LYS A 174 -5.81 -20.97 4.76
C LYS A 174 -5.31 -22.40 5.02
N TYR A 175 -4.32 -22.56 5.90
CA TYR A 175 -3.57 -23.82 6.05
C TYR A 175 -3.66 -24.46 7.44
N GLU A 176 -3.74 -23.67 8.51
CA GLU A 176 -3.54 -24.13 9.91
C GLU A 176 -4.62 -23.53 10.85
N LYS A 177 -5.91 -23.76 10.54
CA LYS A 177 -7.03 -23.08 11.21
C LYS A 177 -7.09 -23.25 12.73
N LEU A 178 -6.48 -24.31 13.27
CA LEU A 178 -6.39 -24.57 14.70
C LEU A 178 -5.43 -23.59 15.42
N ALA A 179 -4.42 -23.05 14.74
CA ALA A 179 -3.46 -22.09 15.31
C ALA A 179 -4.05 -20.67 15.48
N LEU A 180 -5.21 -20.39 14.88
CA LEU A 180 -5.83 -19.06 14.89
C LEU A 180 -6.16 -18.55 16.31
N ASP A 181 -6.63 -19.40 17.23
CA ASP A 181 -7.09 -18.93 18.55
C ASP A 181 -5.93 -18.37 19.39
N ASP A 182 -4.75 -18.99 19.32
CA ASP A 182 -3.58 -18.57 20.11
C ASP A 182 -2.96 -17.28 19.58
N ASP A 183 -2.91 -17.12 18.27
CA ASP A 183 -2.43 -15.88 17.66
C ASP A 183 -3.41 -14.71 17.94
N LEU A 184 -4.72 -14.94 17.83
CA LEU A 184 -5.74 -13.94 18.19
C LEU A 184 -5.74 -13.63 19.70
N LYS A 185 -5.45 -14.58 20.60
CA LYS A 185 -5.24 -14.32 22.04
C LYS A 185 -4.08 -13.36 22.26
N ARG A 186 -2.97 -13.56 21.54
CA ARG A 186 -1.77 -12.72 21.65
C ARG A 186 -2.05 -11.29 21.21
N ILE A 187 -2.82 -11.09 20.14
CA ILE A 187 -3.31 -9.77 19.72
C ILE A 187 -4.16 -9.12 20.82
N GLU A 188 -5.14 -9.84 21.38
CA GLU A 188 -5.97 -9.33 22.50
C GLU A 188 -5.15 -8.98 23.75
N GLN A 189 -4.04 -9.69 24.02
CA GLN A 189 -3.12 -9.35 25.10
C GLN A 189 -2.33 -8.08 24.79
N MET A 190 -1.65 -8.02 23.64
CA MET A 190 -0.83 -6.87 23.26
C MET A 190 -1.66 -5.57 23.13
N GLN A 191 -2.91 -5.67 22.66
CA GLN A 191 -3.84 -4.53 22.64
C GLN A 191 -4.16 -4.01 24.05
N ARG A 192 -4.37 -4.91 25.04
CA ARG A 192 -4.64 -4.51 26.44
C ARG A 192 -3.42 -3.89 27.12
N GLU A 193 -2.22 -4.24 26.67
CA GLU A 193 -0.96 -3.67 27.15
C GLU A 193 -0.57 -2.37 26.43
N ASN A 194 -1.35 -1.91 25.43
CA ASN A 194 -1.02 -0.82 24.49
C ASN A 194 0.30 -1.05 23.71
N ASN A 195 0.67 -2.31 23.50
CA ASN A 195 1.88 -2.76 22.81
C ASN A 195 1.62 -3.16 21.33
N LEU A 196 0.47 -2.78 20.78
CA LEU A 196 0.06 -3.09 19.41
C LEU A 196 -0.21 -1.80 18.63
N GLY A 197 0.01 -1.83 17.31
CA GLY A 197 -0.34 -0.74 16.42
C GLY A 197 -1.82 -0.74 16.03
N ASP A 198 -2.14 -0.03 14.95
CA ASP A 198 -3.53 0.17 14.52
C ASP A 198 -4.22 -1.12 14.06
N LEU A 199 -5.16 -1.63 14.87
CA LEU A 199 -6.00 -2.79 14.56
C LEU A 199 -6.86 -2.61 13.29
N GLN A 200 -7.11 -1.36 12.86
CA GLN A 200 -7.82 -1.10 11.60
C GLN A 200 -7.07 -1.70 10.40
N ALA A 201 -5.73 -1.70 10.44
CA ALA A 201 -4.89 -2.22 9.36
C ALA A 201 -5.13 -3.72 9.05
N ILE A 202 -5.60 -4.50 10.02
CA ILE A 202 -5.90 -5.94 9.86
C ILE A 202 -7.40 -6.27 9.93
N SER A 203 -8.28 -5.28 9.96
CA SER A 203 -9.73 -5.50 10.04
C SER A 203 -10.29 -6.41 8.92
N PRO A 204 -9.86 -6.30 7.64
CA PRO A 204 -10.30 -7.26 6.61
C PRO A 204 -9.90 -8.71 6.89
N VAL A 205 -8.76 -8.94 7.56
CA VAL A 205 -8.30 -10.28 7.94
C VAL A 205 -9.18 -10.84 9.06
N LEU A 206 -9.41 -10.03 10.10
CA LEU A 206 -10.27 -10.38 11.23
C LEU A 206 -11.72 -10.67 10.78
N GLN A 207 -12.27 -9.86 9.89
CA GLN A 207 -13.62 -10.06 9.32
C GLN A 207 -13.71 -11.40 8.59
N GLY A 208 -12.75 -11.69 7.70
CA GLY A 208 -12.69 -12.97 7.01
C GLY A 208 -12.46 -14.18 7.92
N ILE A 209 -11.96 -14.00 9.15
CA ILE A 209 -11.94 -15.06 10.17
C ILE A 209 -13.31 -15.20 10.83
N ALA A 210 -13.95 -14.09 11.23
CA ALA A 210 -15.26 -14.10 11.86
C ALA A 210 -16.35 -14.76 10.97
N ASP A 211 -16.28 -14.53 9.66
CA ASP A 211 -17.27 -15.03 8.69
C ASP A 211 -17.02 -16.49 8.26
N ASP A 212 -15.79 -17.00 8.36
CA ASP A 212 -15.47 -18.39 7.97
C ASP A 212 -16.04 -19.41 8.97
N ARG A 213 -17.16 -20.03 8.59
CA ARG A 213 -17.86 -21.07 9.37
C ARG A 213 -17.03 -22.33 9.64
N SER A 214 -15.93 -22.54 8.93
CA SER A 214 -15.02 -23.68 9.15
C SER A 214 -13.89 -23.38 10.16
N VAL A 215 -13.78 -22.13 10.63
CA VAL A 215 -12.94 -21.76 11.77
C VAL A 215 -13.68 -22.05 13.08
N MET A 216 -12.94 -22.43 14.13
CA MET A 216 -13.51 -22.68 15.46
C MET A 216 -14.28 -21.47 16.00
N ASN A 217 -15.46 -21.69 16.58
CA ASN A 217 -16.33 -20.63 17.08
C ASN A 217 -15.64 -19.70 18.10
N VAL A 218 -14.69 -20.21 18.90
CA VAL A 218 -13.90 -19.39 19.84
C VAL A 218 -13.02 -18.37 19.12
N SER A 219 -12.31 -18.77 18.06
CA SER A 219 -11.47 -17.88 17.25
C SER A 219 -12.31 -16.85 16.50
N ARG A 220 -13.48 -17.26 15.98
CA ARG A 220 -14.45 -16.37 15.32
C ARG A 220 -14.97 -15.30 16.28
N ALA A 221 -15.38 -15.70 17.48
CA ALA A 221 -15.80 -14.78 18.53
C ALA A 221 -14.67 -13.83 18.96
N ARG A 222 -13.42 -14.32 19.00
CA ARG A 222 -12.25 -13.50 19.31
C ARG A 222 -11.97 -12.44 18.24
N ALA A 223 -12.05 -12.82 16.97
CA ALA A 223 -11.92 -11.89 15.84
C ALA A 223 -13.00 -10.79 15.87
N LEU A 224 -14.25 -11.12 16.20
CA LEU A 224 -15.33 -10.13 16.39
C LEU A 224 -15.04 -9.14 17.52
N ARG A 225 -14.45 -9.57 18.64
CA ARG A 225 -14.04 -8.67 19.73
C ARG A 225 -12.92 -7.72 19.30
N LEU A 226 -11.92 -8.22 18.58
CA LEU A 226 -10.83 -7.41 18.04
C LEU A 226 -11.34 -6.38 17.00
N LEU A 227 -12.29 -6.77 16.13
CA LEU A 227 -12.97 -5.84 15.22
C LEU A 227 -13.70 -4.72 15.96
N ALA A 228 -14.37 -5.03 17.07
CA ALA A 228 -15.04 -4.03 17.90
C ALA A 228 -14.07 -3.08 18.64
N LEU A 229 -12.76 -3.28 18.51
CA LEU A 229 -11.70 -2.38 18.99
C LEU A 229 -11.00 -1.62 17.85
N ALA A 230 -11.16 -2.04 16.59
CA ALA A 230 -10.56 -1.37 15.44
C ALA A 230 -11.27 -0.04 15.13
N GLY A 231 -10.49 0.98 14.74
CA GLY A 231 -11.01 2.32 14.42
C GLY A 231 -11.48 3.14 15.64
N LYS A 232 -11.08 2.75 16.86
CA LYS A 232 -11.19 3.55 18.09
C LYS A 232 -9.85 4.18 18.43
#